data_AF-A0A0N0NLZ7-F1
#
_entry.id   AF-A0A0N0NLZ7-F1
#
_cell.length_a   1.000
_cell.length_b   1.000
_cell.length_c   1.000
_cell.angle_alpha   90.00
_cell.angle_beta   90.00
_cell.angle_gamma   90.00
#
_symmetry.space_group_name_H-M   'P 1'
#
loop_
_entity.id
_entity.type
_entity.pdbx_description
1 polymer ?
#
loop_
_entity_poly.entity_id
_entity_poly.type
_entity_poly.pdbx_seq_one_letter_code
_entity_poly.pdbx_strand_id
1 'polypeptide(L)'
;MGLRDLIPALMLQLDLDQDCYDFIKWWEKVGEDSHYDWGDTDLPYLDIKDANIFEDVSWMKSKYGSVHQRTAMLLLKLKLLIDIINIKLTRKVTASRLPVELWRRAELDAIRSPVSKQWAGKPYQDLTATQQELEEQIKYTARYLQDSNQNFMQMLFEPEDYLGERPNAYSPGSYEEAQLALSYSYAAWWEHIGVLELLDSAKAIAGRDSESEIADMMKGETFKTHPGSDRTKEELLADVSRNRLWGYFDEAVEDALYLGEVKPSQVNQERRHALWEQAVAEEEAFNESDFDEEELDESDPGEDGFNA
;
A
#
# COMPACT_ATOMS: atom_id res chain seq x y z
N MET A 1 -6.30 -22.96 13.42
CA MET A 1 -4.88 -22.59 13.23
C MET A 1 -3.97 -23.75 13.57
N GLY A 2 -2.91 -23.94 12.80
CA GLY A 2 -1.81 -24.87 13.08
C GLY A 2 -0.46 -24.19 12.90
N LEU A 3 0.64 -24.93 13.07
CA LEU A 3 2.00 -24.40 12.88
C LEU A 3 2.21 -23.72 11.52
N ARG A 4 1.46 -24.15 10.49
CA ARG A 4 1.49 -23.56 9.14
C ARG A 4 1.21 -22.06 9.08
N ASP A 5 0.48 -21.52 10.06
CA ASP A 5 0.09 -20.11 10.11
C ASP A 5 1.20 -19.23 10.75
N LEU A 6 2.17 -19.83 11.44
CA LEU A 6 3.39 -19.16 11.94
C LEU A 6 4.58 -19.29 10.99
N ILE A 7 4.69 -20.42 10.29
CA ILE A 7 5.90 -20.80 9.54
C ILE A 7 6.41 -19.68 8.61
N PRO A 8 5.56 -19.03 7.78
CA PRO A 8 6.03 -17.98 6.88
C PRO A 8 6.70 -16.82 7.60
N ALA A 9 6.10 -16.33 8.70
CA ALA A 9 6.68 -15.23 9.47
C ALA A 9 8.04 -15.60 10.09
N LEU A 10 8.16 -16.83 10.61
CA LEU A 10 9.44 -17.34 11.14
C LEU A 10 10.50 -17.49 10.03
N MET A 11 10.11 -17.96 8.85
CA MET A 11 11.02 -18.06 7.70
C MET A 11 11.57 -16.69 7.31
N LEU A 12 10.74 -15.65 7.32
CA LEU A 12 11.17 -14.28 7.00
C LEU A 12 12.14 -13.70 8.04
N GLN A 13 11.91 -13.96 9.33
CA GLN A 13 12.85 -13.58 10.40
C GLN A 13 14.22 -14.26 10.25
N LEU A 14 14.23 -15.49 9.73
CA LEU A 14 15.44 -16.27 9.48
C LEU A 14 16.08 -16.00 8.11
N ASP A 15 15.59 -15.00 7.37
CA ASP A 15 16.02 -14.67 6.01
C ASP A 15 15.93 -15.85 5.02
N LEU A 16 15.01 -16.80 5.27
CA LEU A 16 14.68 -17.94 4.40
C LEU A 16 13.66 -17.51 3.33
N ASP A 17 14.01 -16.46 2.58
CA ASP A 17 13.05 -15.73 1.73
C ASP A 17 12.52 -16.57 0.56
N GLN A 18 13.39 -17.34 -0.10
CA GLN A 18 12.98 -18.25 -1.17
C GLN A 18 12.11 -19.39 -0.65
N ASP A 19 12.51 -20.01 0.48
CA ASP A 19 11.73 -21.08 1.10
C ASP A 19 10.37 -20.58 1.59
N CYS A 20 10.30 -19.34 2.09
CA CYS A 20 9.05 -18.68 2.46
C CYS A 20 8.13 -18.54 1.26
N TYR A 21 8.65 -18.04 0.14
CA TYR A 21 7.89 -17.92 -1.11
C TYR A 21 7.36 -19.28 -1.58
N ASP A 22 8.23 -20.28 -1.67
CA ASP A 22 7.89 -21.62 -2.11
C ASP A 22 6.84 -22.27 -1.20
N PHE A 23 6.96 -22.08 0.12
CA PHE A 23 6.01 -22.56 1.10
C PHE A 23 4.63 -21.91 0.92
N ILE A 24 4.57 -20.57 0.82
CA ILE A 24 3.31 -19.85 0.60
C ILE A 24 2.66 -20.32 -0.71
N LYS A 25 3.45 -20.40 -1.79
CA LYS A 25 2.95 -20.82 -3.09
C LYS A 25 2.39 -22.24 -3.07
N TRP A 26 3.08 -23.18 -2.41
CA TRP A 26 2.61 -24.55 -2.28
C TRP A 26 1.27 -24.61 -1.54
N TRP A 27 1.14 -23.86 -0.43
CA TRP A 27 -0.11 -23.84 0.34
C TRP A 27 -1.27 -23.28 -0.47
N GLU A 28 -1.09 -22.16 -1.17
CA GLU A 28 -2.17 -21.52 -1.93
C GLU A 28 -2.52 -22.30 -3.23
N LYS A 29 -1.60 -23.10 -3.79
CA LYS A 29 -1.83 -23.86 -5.02
C LYS A 29 -2.29 -25.30 -4.80
N VAL A 30 -1.73 -25.97 -3.80
CA VAL A 30 -1.88 -27.42 -3.58
C VAL A 30 -2.56 -27.67 -2.25
N GLY A 31 -2.13 -26.97 -1.19
CA GLY A 31 -2.71 -27.13 0.15
C GLY A 31 -4.17 -26.69 0.28
N GLU A 32 -4.64 -25.80 -0.61
CA GLU A 32 -6.05 -25.40 -0.71
C GLU A 32 -6.89 -26.28 -1.64
N ASP A 33 -6.29 -27.25 -2.34
CA ASP A 33 -7.06 -28.16 -3.19
C ASP A 33 -7.89 -29.11 -2.31
N SER A 34 -9.22 -29.04 -2.46
CA SER A 34 -10.17 -29.92 -1.77
C SER A 34 -9.97 -31.41 -2.08
N HIS A 35 -9.24 -31.72 -3.16
CA HIS A 35 -8.89 -33.07 -3.57
C HIS A 35 -7.54 -33.55 -3.05
N TYR A 36 -6.77 -32.72 -2.34
CA TYR A 36 -5.52 -33.13 -1.73
C TYR A 36 -5.78 -34.03 -0.52
N ASP A 37 -5.34 -35.28 -0.60
CA ASP A 37 -5.50 -36.24 0.49
C ASP A 37 -4.37 -36.10 1.52
N TRP A 38 -4.66 -35.39 2.61
CA TRP A 38 -3.73 -35.22 3.73
C TRP A 38 -3.31 -36.54 4.41
N GLY A 39 -4.05 -37.62 4.20
CA GLY A 39 -3.73 -38.96 4.71
C GLY A 39 -2.82 -39.78 3.78
N ASP A 40 -2.62 -39.34 2.54
CA ASP A 40 -1.78 -40.01 1.56
C ASP A 40 -0.35 -39.45 1.62
N THR A 41 0.57 -40.23 2.19
CA THR A 41 1.98 -39.86 2.34
C THR A 41 2.78 -39.94 1.04
N ASP A 42 2.19 -40.49 -0.03
CA ASP A 42 2.83 -40.60 -1.34
C ASP A 42 2.56 -39.35 -2.22
N LEU A 43 1.66 -38.45 -1.80
CA LEU A 43 1.41 -37.19 -2.48
C LEU A 43 2.58 -36.20 -2.31
N PRO A 44 2.87 -35.36 -3.33
CA PRO A 44 3.89 -34.33 -3.21
C PRO A 44 3.57 -33.36 -2.08
N TYR A 45 4.53 -33.16 -1.18
CA TYR A 45 4.40 -32.27 -0.02
C TYR A 45 5.57 -31.29 0.02
N LEU A 46 5.26 -29.98 -0.02
CA LEU A 46 6.23 -28.89 -0.08
C LEU A 46 7.29 -29.09 -1.19
N ASP A 47 6.84 -29.57 -2.33
CA ASP A 47 7.65 -29.97 -3.48
C ASP A 47 7.88 -28.82 -4.48
N ILE A 48 7.20 -27.69 -4.33
CA ILE A 48 7.57 -26.46 -5.00
C ILE A 48 8.91 -25.99 -4.42
N LYS A 49 9.91 -25.82 -5.31
CA LYS A 49 11.26 -25.36 -5.01
C LYS A 49 11.75 -24.39 -6.07
N ASP A 50 12.48 -23.38 -5.64
CA ASP A 50 13.10 -22.36 -6.49
C ASP A 50 12.06 -21.70 -7.43
N ALA A 51 10.82 -21.52 -6.94
CA ALA A 51 9.80 -20.85 -7.73
C ALA A 51 10.20 -19.39 -7.95
N ASN A 52 9.78 -18.83 -9.09
CA ASN A 52 10.12 -17.47 -9.42
C ASN A 52 9.40 -16.52 -8.46
N ILE A 53 10.14 -16.02 -7.47
CA ILE A 53 9.63 -15.06 -6.48
C ILE A 53 9.08 -13.78 -7.12
N PHE A 54 9.41 -13.47 -8.37
CA PHE A 54 8.91 -12.31 -9.13
C PHE A 54 7.79 -12.65 -10.10
N GLU A 55 7.30 -13.89 -10.14
CA GLU A 55 6.14 -14.19 -10.97
C GLU A 55 4.89 -13.45 -10.48
N ASP A 56 3.96 -13.28 -11.40
CA ASP A 56 2.65 -12.70 -11.13
C ASP A 56 1.97 -13.38 -9.94
N VAL A 57 1.39 -12.56 -9.06
CA VAL A 57 0.77 -12.99 -7.79
C VAL A 57 -0.73 -13.28 -7.93
N SER A 58 -1.29 -13.31 -9.15
CA SER A 58 -2.73 -13.52 -9.37
C SER A 58 -3.25 -14.85 -8.83
N TRP A 59 -2.37 -15.83 -8.63
CA TRP A 59 -2.71 -17.09 -8.00
C TRP A 59 -3.15 -16.96 -6.54
N MET A 60 -2.84 -15.83 -5.88
CA MET A 60 -3.31 -15.52 -4.53
C MET A 60 -4.73 -14.94 -4.49
N LYS A 61 -5.44 -14.84 -5.62
CA LYS A 61 -6.78 -14.23 -5.70
C LYS A 61 -7.89 -15.06 -5.02
N SER A 62 -7.58 -16.25 -4.48
CA SER A 62 -8.57 -17.12 -3.81
C SER A 62 -9.43 -16.35 -2.80
N LYS A 63 -10.76 -16.55 -2.77
CA LYS A 63 -11.62 -15.90 -1.77
C LYS A 63 -11.33 -16.41 -0.35
N TYR A 64 -10.78 -17.62 -0.25
CA TYR A 64 -10.54 -18.31 1.02
C TYR A 64 -9.06 -18.35 1.41
N GLY A 65 -8.20 -17.60 0.69
CA GLY A 65 -6.77 -17.59 0.97
C GLY A 65 -6.46 -17.07 2.36
N SER A 66 -5.42 -17.64 2.96
CA SER A 66 -5.11 -17.40 4.36
C SER A 66 -4.50 -16.01 4.58
N VAL A 67 -5.06 -15.26 5.54
CA VAL A 67 -4.53 -13.94 5.95
C VAL A 67 -3.06 -14.03 6.37
N HIS A 68 -2.64 -15.16 6.95
CA HIS A 68 -1.27 -15.43 7.40
C HIS A 68 -0.28 -15.54 6.23
N GLN A 69 -0.69 -16.24 5.17
CA GLN A 69 0.13 -16.39 3.97
C GLN A 69 0.21 -15.06 3.22
N ARG A 70 -0.90 -14.32 3.13
CA ARG A 70 -0.97 -13.01 2.48
C ARG A 70 -0.15 -11.94 3.17
N THR A 71 -0.21 -11.86 4.50
CA THR A 71 0.61 -10.90 5.25
C THR A 71 2.09 -11.22 5.12
N ALA A 72 2.47 -12.50 5.16
CA ALA A 72 3.86 -12.90 4.94
C ALA A 72 4.34 -12.62 3.51
N MET A 73 3.51 -12.86 2.49
CA MET A 73 3.84 -12.49 1.12
C MET A 73 4.02 -10.98 0.98
N LEU A 74 3.11 -10.18 1.55
CA LEU A 74 3.21 -8.73 1.51
C LEU A 74 4.52 -8.24 2.14
N LEU A 75 4.86 -8.76 3.32
CA LEU A 75 6.12 -8.46 4.00
C LEU A 75 7.33 -8.88 3.19
N LEU A 76 7.32 -10.06 2.56
CA LEU A 76 8.39 -10.54 1.69
C LEU A 76 8.61 -9.58 0.52
N LYS A 77 7.54 -9.16 -0.17
CA LYS A 77 7.65 -8.24 -1.32
C LYS A 77 8.17 -6.86 -0.89
N LEU A 78 7.67 -6.34 0.24
CA LEU A 78 8.15 -5.08 0.83
C LEU A 78 9.63 -5.17 1.21
N LYS A 79 10.07 -6.27 1.84
CA LYS A 79 11.47 -6.52 2.17
C LYS A 79 12.37 -6.46 0.93
N LEU A 80 11.97 -7.11 -0.16
CA LEU A 80 12.71 -7.08 -1.43
C LEU A 80 12.74 -5.67 -2.05
N LEU A 81 11.65 -4.92 -1.97
CA LEU A 81 11.60 -3.54 -2.44
C LEU A 81 12.53 -2.62 -1.64
N ILE A 82 12.58 -2.77 -0.31
CA ILE A 82 13.51 -2.04 0.55
C ILE A 82 14.96 -2.33 0.16
N ASP A 83 15.31 -3.58 -0.14
CA ASP A 83 16.66 -3.90 -0.64
C ASP A 83 16.97 -3.18 -1.96
N ILE A 84 16.02 -3.10 -2.91
CA ILE A 84 16.19 -2.33 -4.15
C ILE A 84 16.39 -0.84 -3.86
N ILE A 85 15.61 -0.26 -2.96
CA ILE A 85 15.75 1.14 -2.52
C ILE A 85 17.14 1.36 -1.93
N ASN A 86 17.59 0.47 -1.03
CA ASN A 86 18.90 0.53 -0.38
C ASN A 86 20.05 0.43 -1.38
N ILE A 87 19.97 -0.45 -2.39
CA ILE A 87 20.96 -0.53 -3.47
C ILE A 87 21.00 0.80 -4.24
N LYS A 88 19.84 1.33 -4.65
CA LYS A 88 19.77 2.58 -5.44
C LYS A 88 20.27 3.79 -4.65
N LEU A 89 19.93 3.90 -3.37
CA LEU A 89 20.44 4.95 -2.48
C LEU A 89 21.95 4.84 -2.27
N THR A 90 22.44 3.63 -2.00
CA THR A 90 23.87 3.36 -1.84
C THR A 90 24.64 3.83 -3.06
N ARG A 91 24.16 3.53 -4.27
CA ARG A 91 24.77 4.03 -5.52
C ARG A 91 24.77 5.54 -5.63
N LYS A 92 23.63 6.19 -5.35
CA LYS A 92 23.51 7.66 -5.41
C LYS A 92 24.53 8.34 -4.48
N VAL A 93 24.78 7.77 -3.30
CA VAL A 93 25.72 8.31 -2.32
C VAL A 93 27.18 7.96 -2.64
N THR A 94 27.45 6.75 -3.13
CA THR A 94 28.82 6.21 -3.23
C THR A 94 29.45 6.32 -4.62
N ALA A 95 28.67 6.33 -5.71
CA ALA A 95 29.20 6.20 -7.07
C ALA A 95 30.18 7.31 -7.48
N SER A 96 30.01 8.52 -6.94
CA SER A 96 30.92 9.65 -7.18
C SER A 96 32.01 9.81 -6.12
N ARG A 97 31.99 8.99 -5.06
CA ARG A 97 32.82 9.17 -3.85
C ARG A 97 33.77 8.02 -3.57
N LEU A 98 33.46 6.81 -4.06
CA LEU A 98 34.20 5.59 -3.78
C LEU A 98 34.66 4.87 -5.06
N PRO A 99 35.79 4.14 -5.03
CA PRO A 99 36.15 3.18 -6.07
C PRO A 99 35.09 2.10 -6.28
N VAL A 100 35.07 1.53 -7.47
CA VAL A 100 34.09 0.54 -7.94
C VAL A 100 34.16 -0.80 -7.18
N GLU A 101 35.20 -1.04 -6.40
CA GLU A 101 35.31 -2.20 -5.52
C GLU A 101 34.58 -1.93 -4.20
N LEU A 102 34.75 -0.73 -3.64
CA LEU A 102 34.15 -0.35 -2.37
C LEU A 102 32.65 -0.09 -2.49
N TRP A 103 32.19 0.50 -3.60
CA TRP A 103 30.74 0.69 -3.82
C TRP A 103 29.98 -0.66 -3.91
N ARG A 104 30.60 -1.74 -4.43
CA ARG A 104 29.94 -3.05 -4.63
C ARG A 104 29.81 -3.75 -3.30
N ARG A 105 30.83 -3.58 -2.46
CA ARG A 105 30.81 -4.06 -1.09
C ARG A 105 29.72 -3.34 -0.29
N ALA A 106 29.66 -2.01 -0.40
CA ALA A 106 28.60 -1.24 0.24
C ALA A 106 27.19 -1.65 -0.26
N GLU A 107 27.01 -1.90 -1.57
CA GLU A 107 25.75 -2.43 -2.11
C GLU A 107 25.38 -3.78 -1.49
N LEU A 108 26.34 -4.71 -1.39
CA LEU A 108 26.10 -6.04 -0.81
C LEU A 108 25.78 -5.96 0.68
N ASP A 109 26.42 -5.04 1.41
CA ASP A 109 26.20 -4.84 2.85
C ASP A 109 24.87 -4.13 3.13
N ALA A 110 24.31 -3.41 2.15
CA ALA A 110 23.01 -2.73 2.25
C ALA A 110 21.82 -3.67 1.97
N ILE A 111 22.07 -4.87 1.45
CA ILE A 111 21.06 -5.88 1.13
C ILE A 111 20.88 -6.82 2.31
N ARG A 112 19.63 -7.01 2.74
CA ARG A 112 19.31 -7.99 3.78
C ARG A 112 18.96 -9.36 3.19
N SER A 113 18.07 -9.39 2.19
CA SER A 113 17.62 -10.66 1.65
C SER A 113 18.73 -11.39 0.88
N PRO A 114 18.94 -12.70 1.13
CA PRO A 114 19.82 -13.51 0.29
C PRO A 114 19.41 -13.50 -1.19
N VAL A 115 18.10 -13.43 -1.48
CA VAL A 115 17.55 -13.41 -2.84
C VAL A 115 17.89 -12.09 -3.54
N SER A 116 17.88 -10.98 -2.82
CA SER A 116 18.19 -9.65 -3.37
C SER A 116 19.65 -9.49 -3.82
N LYS A 117 20.57 -10.34 -3.36
CA LYS A 117 22.00 -10.28 -3.75
C LYS A 117 22.22 -10.39 -5.26
N GLN A 118 21.29 -11.00 -5.98
CA GLN A 118 21.34 -11.10 -7.45
C GLN A 118 21.30 -9.74 -8.17
N TRP A 119 20.86 -8.69 -7.49
CA TRP A 119 20.75 -7.33 -8.03
C TRP A 119 21.96 -6.45 -7.77
N ALA A 120 22.84 -6.87 -6.86
CA ALA A 120 24.10 -6.17 -6.63
C ALA A 120 24.90 -6.08 -7.95
N GLY A 121 25.35 -4.88 -8.29
CA GLY A 121 26.06 -4.62 -9.55
C GLY A 121 25.24 -4.67 -10.84
N LYS A 122 23.92 -4.96 -10.81
CA LYS A 122 23.05 -4.86 -12.02
C LYS A 122 22.89 -3.41 -12.48
N PRO A 123 22.67 -3.13 -13.76
CA PRO A 123 22.35 -1.79 -14.26
C PRO A 123 21.20 -1.10 -13.50
N TYR A 124 21.23 0.23 -13.41
CA TYR A 124 20.17 1.01 -12.74
C TYR A 124 18.80 0.87 -13.43
N GLN A 125 18.79 0.61 -14.74
CA GLN A 125 17.58 0.34 -15.52
C GLN A 125 16.92 -0.96 -15.04
N ASP A 126 17.68 -2.04 -14.92
CA ASP A 126 17.20 -3.33 -14.40
C ASP A 126 16.62 -3.17 -12.99
N LEU A 127 17.32 -2.45 -12.09
CA LEU A 127 16.79 -2.17 -10.75
C LEU A 127 15.48 -1.40 -10.79
N THR A 128 15.31 -0.48 -11.74
CA THR A 128 14.09 0.33 -11.86
C THR A 128 12.94 -0.51 -12.39
N ALA A 129 13.18 -1.40 -13.35
CA ALA A 129 12.17 -2.34 -13.82
C ALA A 129 11.71 -3.29 -12.70
N THR A 130 12.66 -3.88 -11.96
CA THR A 130 12.33 -4.73 -10.80
C THR A 130 11.60 -3.95 -9.70
N GLN A 131 11.98 -2.69 -9.45
CA GLN A 131 11.28 -1.83 -8.49
C GLN A 131 9.80 -1.68 -8.86
N GLN A 132 9.52 -1.31 -10.12
CA GLN A 132 8.16 -1.11 -10.62
C GLN A 132 7.33 -2.40 -10.54
N GLU A 133 7.91 -3.54 -10.91
CA GLU A 133 7.26 -4.85 -10.80
C GLU A 133 6.94 -5.20 -9.34
N LEU A 134 7.85 -4.93 -8.39
CA LEU A 134 7.59 -5.13 -6.97
C LEU A 134 6.51 -4.18 -6.44
N GLU A 135 6.50 -2.91 -6.82
CA GLU A 135 5.45 -1.95 -6.43
C GLU A 135 4.07 -2.43 -6.87
N GLU A 136 3.93 -2.91 -8.10
CA GLU A 136 2.68 -3.50 -8.61
C GLU A 136 2.28 -4.75 -7.83
N GLN A 137 3.21 -5.68 -7.62
CA GLN A 137 2.95 -6.91 -6.86
C GLN A 137 2.57 -6.64 -5.40
N ILE A 138 3.17 -5.63 -4.77
CA ILE A 138 2.81 -5.17 -3.43
C ILE A 138 1.38 -4.67 -3.41
N LYS A 139 1.00 -3.79 -4.35
CA LYS A 139 -0.38 -3.27 -4.45
C LYS A 139 -1.40 -4.39 -4.69
N TYR A 140 -1.08 -5.38 -5.53
CA TYR A 140 -1.95 -6.55 -5.72
C TYR A 140 -2.06 -7.41 -4.46
N THR A 141 -0.93 -7.70 -3.81
CA THR A 141 -0.90 -8.53 -2.58
C THR A 141 -1.64 -7.83 -1.44
N ALA A 142 -1.47 -6.52 -1.30
CA ALA A 142 -2.19 -5.69 -0.35
C ALA A 142 -3.69 -5.70 -0.59
N ARG A 143 -4.12 -5.61 -1.86
CA ARG A 143 -5.53 -5.74 -2.23
C ARG A 143 -6.08 -7.12 -1.87
N TYR A 144 -5.35 -8.19 -2.16
CA TYR A 144 -5.77 -9.54 -1.76
C TYR A 144 -5.86 -9.68 -0.24
N LEU A 145 -4.91 -9.12 0.50
CA LEU A 145 -4.97 -9.09 1.95
C LEU A 145 -6.23 -8.35 2.44
N GLN A 146 -6.50 -7.17 1.90
CA GLN A 146 -7.69 -6.38 2.25
C GLN A 146 -9.00 -7.08 1.89
N ASP A 147 -9.06 -7.75 0.74
CA ASP A 147 -10.23 -8.54 0.31
C ASP A 147 -10.48 -9.74 1.23
N SER A 148 -9.42 -10.34 1.79
CA SER A 148 -9.54 -11.43 2.78
C SER A 148 -9.85 -10.94 4.19
N ASN A 149 -9.22 -9.84 4.62
CA ASN A 149 -9.35 -9.30 5.97
C ASN A 149 -9.01 -7.80 5.99
N GLN A 150 -10.04 -6.97 6.15
CA GLN A 150 -9.90 -5.51 6.12
C GLN A 150 -9.26 -4.94 7.41
N ASN A 151 -9.20 -5.72 8.49
CA ASN A 151 -8.75 -5.25 9.80
C ASN A 151 -7.22 -5.32 9.95
N PHE A 152 -6.54 -6.20 9.21
CA PHE A 152 -5.11 -6.47 9.42
C PHE A 152 -4.24 -5.22 9.33
N MET A 153 -4.43 -4.40 8.29
CA MET A 153 -3.61 -3.20 8.09
C MET A 153 -3.84 -2.17 9.20
N GLN A 154 -5.07 -2.01 9.68
CA GLN A 154 -5.33 -1.15 10.84
C GLN A 154 -4.54 -1.64 12.06
N MET A 155 -4.62 -2.94 12.35
CA MET A 155 -3.93 -3.52 13.48
C MET A 155 -2.41 -3.45 13.37
N LEU A 156 -1.86 -3.52 12.15
CA LEU A 156 -0.43 -3.39 11.91
C LEU A 156 0.12 -2.01 12.30
N PHE A 157 -0.67 -0.94 12.11
CA PHE A 157 -0.26 0.44 12.45
C PHE A 157 -0.49 0.79 13.93
N GLU A 158 -1.34 0.04 14.64
CA GLU A 158 -1.69 0.27 16.04
C GLU A 158 -1.47 -1.02 16.87
N PRO A 159 -0.28 -1.66 16.78
CA PRO A 159 -0.09 -3.03 17.25
C PRO A 159 -0.22 -3.19 18.78
N GLU A 160 0.08 -2.13 19.54
CA GLU A 160 0.02 -2.15 21.01
C GLU A 160 -1.40 -2.43 21.52
N ASP A 161 -2.42 -1.94 20.80
CA ASP A 161 -3.83 -2.13 21.16
C ASP A 161 -4.31 -3.57 20.92
N TYR A 162 -3.59 -4.34 20.12
CA TYR A 162 -4.05 -5.64 19.61
C TYR A 162 -3.18 -6.82 20.01
N LEU A 163 -1.94 -6.61 20.45
CA LEU A 163 -1.02 -7.68 20.87
C LEU A 163 -1.27 -8.22 22.29
N GLY A 164 -2.14 -7.57 23.07
CA GLY A 164 -2.33 -7.87 24.49
C GLY A 164 -3.05 -9.19 24.82
N GLU A 165 -4.08 -9.56 24.04
CA GLU A 165 -4.87 -10.78 24.27
C GLU A 165 -4.97 -11.63 23.01
N ARG A 166 -4.99 -12.97 23.18
CA ARG A 166 -5.22 -13.89 22.07
C ARG A 166 -6.70 -14.25 22.00
N PRO A 167 -7.31 -14.23 20.80
CA PRO A 167 -8.70 -14.61 20.65
C PRO A 167 -8.90 -16.10 20.96
N ASN A 168 -9.99 -16.43 21.65
CA ASN A 168 -10.35 -17.82 21.98
C ASN A 168 -10.84 -18.59 20.74
N ALA A 169 -11.44 -17.89 19.78
CA ALA A 169 -11.93 -18.43 18.52
C ALA A 169 -11.90 -17.32 17.47
N TYR A 170 -11.92 -17.71 16.20
CA TYR A 170 -11.97 -16.80 15.06
C TYR A 170 -12.74 -17.46 13.91
N SER A 171 -13.18 -16.65 12.96
CA SER A 171 -13.68 -17.08 11.65
C SER A 171 -12.89 -16.42 10.52
N PRO A 172 -12.87 -16.99 9.30
CA PRO A 172 -12.21 -16.35 8.16
C PRO A 172 -12.73 -14.93 7.92
N GLY A 173 -11.80 -13.98 7.78
CA GLY A 173 -12.05 -12.53 7.59
C GLY A 173 -12.44 -11.78 8.86
N SER A 174 -12.52 -12.44 10.02
CA SER A 174 -12.89 -11.80 11.28
C SER A 174 -11.79 -10.89 11.83
N TYR A 175 -12.19 -10.01 12.74
CA TYR A 175 -11.27 -9.20 13.53
C TYR A 175 -10.31 -10.08 14.34
N GLU A 176 -10.81 -11.15 14.95
CA GLU A 176 -10.02 -12.11 15.72
C GLU A 176 -8.97 -12.82 14.86
N GLU A 177 -9.29 -13.13 13.60
CA GLU A 177 -8.31 -13.71 12.67
C GLU A 177 -7.16 -12.75 12.38
N ALA A 178 -7.45 -11.47 12.15
CA ALA A 178 -6.43 -10.44 11.94
C ALA A 178 -5.55 -10.24 13.17
N GLN A 179 -6.15 -10.20 14.37
CA GLN A 179 -5.43 -10.07 15.63
C GLN A 179 -4.46 -11.24 15.82
N LEU A 180 -4.92 -12.46 15.51
CA LEU A 180 -4.10 -13.65 15.60
C LEU A 180 -2.96 -13.64 14.57
N ALA A 181 -3.23 -13.23 13.33
CA ALA A 181 -2.22 -13.04 12.29
C ALA A 181 -1.18 -11.98 12.66
N LEU A 182 -1.60 -10.87 13.27
CA LEU A 182 -0.70 -9.87 13.80
C LEU A 182 0.20 -10.49 14.88
N SER A 183 -0.38 -11.20 15.85
CA SER A 183 0.40 -11.81 16.94
C SER A 183 1.48 -12.80 16.47
N TYR A 184 1.26 -13.45 15.32
CA TYR A 184 2.20 -14.41 14.73
C TYR A 184 3.27 -13.76 13.86
N SER A 185 2.96 -12.61 13.25
CA SER A 185 3.82 -12.00 12.23
C SER A 185 4.46 -10.69 12.66
N TYR A 186 3.96 -10.01 13.69
CA TYR A 186 4.41 -8.65 14.04
C TYR A 186 5.91 -8.55 14.31
N ALA A 187 6.50 -9.57 14.96
CA ALA A 187 7.95 -9.60 15.16
C ALA A 187 8.72 -9.60 13.82
N ALA A 188 8.22 -10.30 12.79
CA ALA A 188 8.83 -10.26 11.46
C ALA A 188 8.69 -8.87 10.83
N TRP A 189 7.52 -8.24 10.92
CA TRP A 189 7.28 -6.88 10.44
C TRP A 189 8.22 -5.86 11.09
N TRP A 190 8.33 -5.92 12.43
CA TRP A 190 9.17 -5.04 13.22
C TRP A 190 10.66 -5.21 12.94
N GLU A 191 11.12 -6.45 12.71
CA GLU A 191 12.54 -6.72 12.47
C GLU A 191 13.02 -6.21 11.11
N HIS A 192 12.15 -6.10 10.10
CA HIS A 192 12.53 -5.66 8.74
C HIS A 192 12.51 -4.13 8.62
N ILE A 193 13.61 -3.51 9.05
CA ILE A 193 13.87 -2.05 8.99
C ILE A 193 13.51 -1.48 7.62
N GLY A 194 12.78 -0.36 7.62
CA GLY A 194 12.36 0.39 6.44
C GLY A 194 10.97 0.02 5.94
N VAL A 195 10.45 -1.18 6.27
CA VAL A 195 9.14 -1.63 5.78
C VAL A 195 8.00 -0.81 6.40
N LEU A 196 7.96 -0.72 7.74
CA LEU A 196 6.91 0.04 8.43
C LEU A 196 7.05 1.54 8.14
N GLU A 197 8.27 2.05 8.09
CA GLU A 197 8.55 3.45 7.76
C GLU A 197 8.08 3.83 6.36
N LEU A 198 8.25 2.93 5.37
CA LEU A 198 7.76 3.16 4.01
C LEU A 198 6.22 3.21 3.98
N LEU A 199 5.56 2.31 4.70
CA LEU A 199 4.10 2.28 4.80
C LEU A 199 3.55 3.51 5.55
N ASP A 200 4.19 3.92 6.65
CA ASP A 200 3.85 5.14 7.36
C ASP A 200 4.08 6.39 6.51
N SER A 201 5.12 6.40 5.67
CA SER A 201 5.33 7.47 4.70
C SER A 201 4.17 7.56 3.70
N ALA A 202 3.75 6.44 3.12
CA ALA A 202 2.60 6.40 2.20
C ALA A 202 1.30 6.86 2.88
N LYS A 203 1.04 6.40 4.11
CA LYS A 203 -0.08 6.82 4.95
C LYS A 203 -0.02 8.33 5.24
N ALA A 204 1.15 8.87 5.58
CA ALA A 204 1.33 10.29 5.85
C ALA A 204 1.11 11.16 4.61
N ILE A 205 1.56 10.71 3.44
CA ILE A 205 1.29 11.39 2.16
C ILE A 205 -0.23 11.40 1.91
N ALA A 206 -0.88 10.25 2.02
CA ALA A 206 -2.33 10.12 1.85
C ALA A 206 -3.13 11.04 2.79
N GLY A 207 -2.70 11.13 4.05
CA GLY A 207 -3.31 12.00 5.05
C GLY A 207 -3.21 13.47 4.68
N ARG A 208 -1.99 13.94 4.35
CA ARG A 208 -1.76 15.32 3.92
C ARG A 208 -2.59 15.70 2.70
N ASP A 209 -2.66 14.82 1.70
CA ASP A 209 -3.41 15.08 0.46
C ASP A 209 -4.93 15.12 0.72
N SER A 210 -5.41 14.47 1.78
CA SER A 210 -6.84 14.42 2.15
C SER A 210 -7.26 15.51 3.16
N GLU A 211 -6.34 16.36 3.64
CA GLU A 211 -6.63 17.33 4.72
C GLU A 211 -7.70 18.36 4.38
N SER A 212 -7.66 18.90 3.16
CA SER A 212 -8.64 19.88 2.67
C SER A 212 -10.00 19.22 2.44
N GLU A 213 -10.03 18.06 1.78
CA GLU A 213 -11.24 17.28 1.52
C GLU A 213 -11.99 16.94 2.82
N ILE A 214 -11.28 16.46 3.85
CA ILE A 214 -11.89 16.19 5.16
C ILE A 214 -12.40 17.48 5.80
N ALA A 215 -11.61 18.56 5.76
CA ALA A 215 -12.01 19.83 6.35
C ALA A 215 -13.29 20.40 5.70
N ASP A 216 -13.44 20.25 4.39
CA ASP A 216 -14.62 20.72 3.66
C ASP A 216 -15.83 19.80 3.86
N MET A 217 -15.62 18.48 3.86
CA MET A 217 -16.66 17.50 4.20
C MET A 217 -17.29 17.79 5.57
N MET A 218 -16.46 18.07 6.60
CA MET A 218 -16.94 18.34 7.96
C MET A 218 -17.76 19.63 8.09
N LYS A 219 -17.60 20.60 7.17
CA LYS A 219 -18.43 21.82 7.14
C LYS A 219 -19.83 21.53 6.59
N GLY A 220 -19.98 20.50 5.77
CA GLY A 220 -21.21 20.14 5.06
C GLY A 220 -22.35 19.71 5.99
N GLU A 221 -23.58 20.06 5.61
CA GLU A 221 -24.78 19.73 6.38
C GLU A 221 -25.02 18.21 6.47
N THR A 222 -24.63 17.48 5.43
CA THR A 222 -24.66 16.02 5.40
C THR A 222 -23.82 15.43 6.54
N PHE A 223 -22.58 15.88 6.74
CA PHE A 223 -21.73 15.35 7.81
C PHE A 223 -22.34 15.63 9.19
N LYS A 224 -22.83 16.85 9.43
CA LYS A 224 -23.42 17.26 10.73
C LYS A 224 -24.66 16.45 11.13
N THR A 225 -25.41 15.97 10.16
CA THR A 225 -26.70 15.28 10.36
C THR A 225 -26.59 13.76 10.38
N HIS A 226 -25.44 13.18 10.03
CA HIS A 226 -25.24 11.74 9.95
C HIS A 226 -24.54 11.15 11.18
N PRO A 227 -24.75 9.84 11.47
CA PRO A 227 -23.95 9.12 12.45
C PRO A 227 -22.45 9.22 12.13
N GLY A 228 -21.62 9.53 13.12
CA GLY A 228 -20.19 9.79 12.95
C GLY A 228 -19.80 11.28 12.93
N SER A 229 -20.77 12.19 13.09
CA SER A 229 -20.53 13.63 13.24
C SER A 229 -19.81 14.04 14.53
N ASP A 230 -19.74 13.14 15.49
CA ASP A 230 -19.00 13.24 16.75
C ASP A 230 -17.49 12.97 16.60
N ARG A 231 -17.07 12.42 15.45
CA ARG A 231 -15.68 12.11 15.18
C ARG A 231 -14.86 13.37 14.92
N THR A 232 -13.62 13.32 15.40
CA THR A 232 -12.62 14.37 15.20
C THR A 232 -12.04 14.34 13.77
N LYS A 233 -11.46 15.46 13.33
CA LYS A 233 -10.76 15.54 12.04
C LYS A 233 -9.63 14.51 11.99
N GLU A 234 -8.93 14.35 13.10
CA GLU A 234 -7.80 13.45 13.27
C GLU A 234 -8.21 11.99 13.10
N GLU A 235 -9.35 11.57 13.67
CA GLU A 235 -9.88 10.21 13.51
C GLU A 235 -10.30 9.92 12.06
N LEU A 236 -10.95 10.87 11.39
CA LEU A 236 -11.33 10.73 9.98
C LEU A 236 -10.11 10.68 9.08
N LEU A 237 -9.11 11.53 9.34
CA LEU A 237 -7.84 11.52 8.61
C LEU A 237 -7.11 10.20 8.82
N ALA A 238 -7.07 9.66 10.04
CA ALA A 238 -6.44 8.37 10.30
C ALA A 238 -7.06 7.25 9.45
N ASP A 239 -8.40 7.20 9.35
CA ASP A 239 -9.11 6.23 8.53
C ASP A 239 -8.85 6.42 7.03
N VAL A 240 -9.00 7.63 6.52
CA VAL A 240 -8.80 7.92 5.10
C VAL A 240 -7.35 7.69 4.68
N SER A 241 -6.40 8.10 5.52
CA SER A 241 -4.96 7.87 5.28
C SER A 241 -4.65 6.38 5.13
N ARG A 242 -5.19 5.52 5.99
CA ARG A 242 -5.02 4.06 5.88
C ARG A 242 -5.70 3.51 4.63
N ASN A 243 -6.92 3.95 4.34
CA ASN A 243 -7.68 3.44 3.19
C ASN A 243 -7.06 3.84 1.85
N ARG A 244 -6.42 5.01 1.79
CA ARG A 244 -5.81 5.54 0.57
C ARG A 244 -4.32 5.24 0.45
N LEU A 245 -3.67 4.67 1.47
CA LEU A 245 -2.21 4.52 1.51
C LEU A 245 -1.64 3.86 0.25
N TRP A 246 -2.31 2.85 -0.31
CA TRP A 246 -1.84 2.12 -1.49
C TRP A 246 -1.88 2.94 -2.78
N GLY A 247 -2.70 4.00 -2.82
CA GLY A 247 -2.72 4.97 -3.91
C GLY A 247 -1.51 5.92 -3.89
N TYR A 248 -0.89 6.12 -2.72
CA TYR A 248 0.30 6.97 -2.53
C TYR A 248 1.58 6.16 -2.28
N PHE A 249 1.52 4.83 -2.47
CA PHE A 249 2.66 3.96 -2.22
C PHE A 249 3.84 4.28 -3.15
N ASP A 250 3.56 4.52 -4.43
CA ASP A 250 4.58 4.86 -5.43
C ASP A 250 5.28 6.19 -5.07
N GLU A 251 4.52 7.19 -4.59
CA GLU A 251 5.08 8.47 -4.10
C GLU A 251 5.97 8.26 -2.87
N ALA A 252 5.60 7.36 -1.96
CA ALA A 252 6.44 7.03 -0.80
C ALA A 252 7.76 6.36 -1.21
N VAL A 253 7.75 5.51 -2.26
CA VAL A 253 8.95 4.90 -2.83
C VAL A 253 9.84 5.96 -3.48
N GLU A 254 9.26 6.91 -4.23
CA GLU A 254 9.99 8.03 -4.79
C GLU A 254 10.66 8.90 -3.71
N ASP A 255 9.91 9.22 -2.65
CA ASP A 255 10.41 9.97 -1.49
C ASP A 255 11.54 9.25 -0.76
N ALA A 256 11.44 7.92 -0.61
CA ALA A 256 12.48 7.09 -0.01
C ALA A 256 13.76 7.08 -0.85
N LEU A 257 13.64 7.19 -2.17
CA LEU A 257 14.78 7.28 -3.09
C LEU A 257 15.38 8.70 -3.18
N TYR A 258 14.75 9.70 -2.58
CA TYR A 258 15.13 11.10 -2.74
C TYR A 258 16.02 11.62 -1.61
N LEU A 259 17.17 12.18 -2.00
CA LEU A 259 18.21 12.67 -1.07
C LEU A 259 18.10 14.17 -0.73
N GLY A 260 17.24 14.92 -1.42
CA GLY A 260 17.05 16.35 -1.14
C GLY A 260 16.05 16.63 -0.02
N GLU A 261 15.97 17.89 0.39
CA GLU A 261 15.12 18.35 1.49
C GLU A 261 13.64 18.36 1.13
N VAL A 262 13.30 18.87 -0.07
CA VAL A 262 11.92 18.96 -0.55
C VAL A 262 11.55 17.65 -1.24
N LYS A 263 10.59 16.92 -0.68
CA LYS A 263 10.23 15.59 -1.15
C LYS A 263 9.41 15.64 -2.45
N PRO A 264 9.63 14.72 -3.42
CA PRO A 264 8.83 14.62 -4.63
C PRO A 264 7.31 14.61 -4.37
N SER A 265 6.85 13.91 -3.33
CA SER A 265 5.43 13.89 -2.98
C SER A 265 4.87 15.28 -2.66
N GLN A 266 5.67 16.16 -2.02
CA GLN A 266 5.26 17.52 -1.66
C GLN A 266 5.08 18.37 -2.92
N VAL A 267 6.03 18.27 -3.86
CA VAL A 267 5.94 18.97 -5.15
C VAL A 267 4.73 18.49 -5.95
N ASN A 268 4.48 17.18 -5.96
CA ASN A 268 3.33 16.60 -6.64
C ASN A 268 2.01 17.04 -5.99
N GLN A 269 1.95 17.10 -4.66
CA GLN A 269 0.79 17.58 -3.91
C GLN A 269 0.49 19.06 -4.23
N GLU A 270 1.49 19.94 -4.17
CA GLU A 270 1.32 21.36 -4.53
C GLU A 270 0.81 21.52 -5.96
N ARG A 271 1.32 20.71 -6.88
CA ARG A 271 0.86 20.69 -8.28
C ARG A 271 -0.60 20.24 -8.40
N ARG A 272 -1.01 19.18 -7.69
CA ARG A 272 -2.41 18.72 -7.68
C ARG A 272 -3.34 19.79 -7.10
N HIS A 273 -2.94 20.43 -6.02
CA HIS A 273 -3.72 21.50 -5.39
C HIS A 273 -3.91 22.68 -6.35
N ALA A 274 -2.84 23.15 -6.99
CA ALA A 274 -2.92 24.24 -7.97
C ALA A 274 -3.82 23.91 -9.17
N LEU A 275 -3.78 22.65 -9.65
CA LEU A 275 -4.66 22.20 -10.74
C LEU A 275 -6.13 22.14 -10.31
N TRP A 276 -6.40 21.72 -9.08
CA TRP A 276 -7.76 21.70 -8.53
C TRP A 276 -8.32 23.11 -8.34
N GLU A 277 -7.54 24.03 -7.75
CA GLU A 277 -7.91 25.44 -7.61
C GLU A 277 -8.19 26.10 -8.96
N GLN A 278 -7.39 25.79 -9.98
CA GLN A 278 -7.63 26.27 -11.33
C GLN A 278 -8.95 25.72 -11.90
N ALA A 279 -9.22 24.43 -11.73
CA ALA A 279 -10.46 23.82 -12.22
C ALA A 279 -11.71 24.40 -11.54
N VAL A 280 -11.65 24.66 -10.22
CA VAL A 280 -12.74 25.30 -9.48
C VAL A 280 -12.96 26.73 -9.98
N ALA A 281 -11.90 27.51 -10.19
CA ALA A 281 -12.01 28.87 -10.72
C ALA A 281 -12.58 28.90 -12.16
N GLU A 282 -12.24 27.92 -13.00
CA GLU A 282 -12.80 27.78 -14.35
C GLU A 282 -14.30 27.41 -14.30
N GLU A 283 -14.72 26.56 -13.37
CA GLU A 283 -16.13 26.19 -13.17
C GLU A 283 -16.95 27.37 -12.61
N GLU A 284 -16.41 28.12 -11.65
CA GLU A 284 -17.05 29.33 -11.12
C GLU A 284 -17.22 30.40 -12.21
N ALA A 285 -16.18 30.65 -13.02
CA ALA A 285 -16.26 31.61 -14.12
C ALA A 285 -17.28 31.20 -15.20
N PHE A 286 -17.41 29.90 -15.47
CA PHE A 286 -18.43 29.38 -16.39
C PHE A 286 -19.84 29.60 -15.83
N ASN A 287 -20.07 29.30 -14.55
CA ASN A 287 -21.36 29.48 -13.89
C ASN A 287 -21.77 30.96 -13.76
N GLU A 288 -20.81 31.88 -13.60
CA GLU A 288 -21.08 33.33 -13.62
C GLU A 288 -21.49 33.82 -15.01
N SER A 289 -20.93 33.25 -16.09
CA SER A 289 -21.25 33.65 -17.46
C SER A 289 -22.62 33.18 -17.95
N ASP A 290 -23.18 32.10 -17.40
CA ASP A 290 -24.52 31.58 -17.73
C ASP A 290 -25.65 32.37 -17.04
N PHE A 291 -25.35 33.18 -16.01
CA PHE A 291 -26.35 34.02 -15.33
C PHE A 291 -26.58 35.39 -15.99
N ASP A 292 -25.71 35.80 -16.91
CA ASP A 292 -25.81 37.11 -17.59
C ASP A 292 -26.63 37.07 -18.90
N GLU A 293 -27.11 35.90 -19.37
CA GLU A 293 -27.92 35.77 -20.59
C GLU A 293 -29.46 35.75 -20.37
N GLU A 294 -29.98 35.75 -19.12
CA GLU A 294 -31.43 35.72 -18.84
C GLU A 294 -32.10 37.10 -18.59
N GLU A 295 -31.39 38.22 -18.74
CA GLU A 295 -31.93 39.57 -18.42
C GLU A 295 -32.08 40.51 -19.63
N LEU A 296 -32.58 40.03 -20.79
CA LEU A 296 -32.96 40.91 -21.91
C LEU A 296 -34.13 40.36 -22.75
N ASP A 297 -35.37 40.39 -22.23
CA ASP A 297 -36.55 40.73 -23.07
C ASP A 297 -37.81 41.07 -22.23
N GLU A 298 -37.82 42.23 -21.56
CA GLU A 298 -39.09 42.92 -21.25
C GLU A 298 -38.95 44.41 -21.62
N SER A 299 -38.91 44.69 -22.93
CA SER A 299 -39.27 46.02 -23.43
C SER A 299 -40.61 45.95 -24.13
N ASP A 300 -41.66 46.15 -23.33
CA ASP A 300 -43.00 46.55 -23.75
C ASP A 300 -42.95 47.93 -24.43
N PRO A 301 -43.38 48.08 -25.70
CA PRO A 301 -43.69 49.37 -26.26
C PRO A 301 -45.21 49.52 -26.31
N GLY A 302 -45.76 50.21 -25.31
CA GLY A 302 -47.02 50.90 -25.48
C GLY A 302 -46.91 51.98 -26.54
N GLU A 303 -47.80 51.99 -27.52
CA GLU A 303 -48.25 53.24 -28.12
C GLU A 303 -49.67 53.14 -28.69
N ASP A 304 -50.35 54.27 -28.58
CA ASP A 304 -51.78 54.51 -28.66
C ASP A 304 -52.41 54.31 -30.05
N GLY A 305 -53.74 54.29 -30.05
CA GLY A 305 -54.57 53.95 -31.20
C GLY A 305 -54.77 55.06 -32.25
N PHE A 306 -55.37 54.66 -33.37
CA PHE A 306 -56.14 55.56 -34.25
C PHE A 306 -57.16 54.78 -35.13
N ASN A 307 -58.39 55.32 -35.15
CA ASN A 307 -59.49 55.20 -36.15
C ASN A 307 -60.21 53.86 -36.39
N ALA A 308 -61.48 53.76 -35.95
CA ALA A 308 -62.68 54.11 -36.74
C ALA A 308 -63.96 53.98 -35.88
#